data_AF-A0A1V5T182-F1
#
_entry.id   AF-A0A1V5T182-F1
#
_cell.length_a   1.000
_cell.length_b   1.000
_cell.length_c   1.000
_cell.angle_alpha   90.00
_cell.angle_beta   90.00
_cell.angle_gamma   90.00
#
_symmetry.space_group_name_H-M   'P 1'
#
loop_
_entity.id
_entity.type
_entity.pdbx_description
1 polymer ?
#
loop_
_entity_poly.entity_id
_entity_poly.type
_entity_poly.pdbx_seq_one_letter_code
_entity_poly.pdbx_strand_id
1 'polypeptide(L)'
;MILSRKKFMLIAFCSMIVGLLFQQPAFTCTTLVVTPGATIDGSMIVAHSDDNHLIDQRIIYVPAMDHQEGELRPVYCSAAAIDEYPQYASFFYPRINATDRGPGYITPGFPQSIPLGYIPQVTHTYAYFDGSYGIMNEHQLMFGECTDGAKVQLDPKPEKLIFYSSELSRVALERCKTAREAVELMGKLIDEYGYYGTGETLPVADPKEAWVMEMAPSPDETGGLWVAKKVPDGEIFVAANQFRIREIDPDDPDILFSSNLFEIAEKHGWWKAADGHLDWLRTVSYGEYNHPYYSLRRVWRLFSIVAPSREFSPWVEDGFTRDYPFSIQPDQKLSVRDVMMLMRDHYEGTEFDLTKGIAAGPFGNPNRCYGPNDGQGDVGNPNRELLGAWERPISVFYCGYSTICQGKTDLPDPIGGILWVGLDKPSETLFIPFFAGVQSLPQSFSQVDTAQFSRDSAWWAFNFVANWANLNYKAMRADIALMQDKYELKMLELIPVVQKTALEIYQSDSDLAREYLTNYSTQNAEFLVQEWWNFADQLIVRYDDGMFSEPKKMAQQVGYPQEWLDLTDWSQGPTTYKKVIKRVQ
;
A
#
# COMPACT_ATOMS: atom_id res chain seq x y z
N MET A 1 35.10 -36.90 38.29
CA MET A 1 33.69 -36.44 38.22
C MET A 1 33.57 -34.91 38.23
N ILE A 2 34.45 -34.17 37.53
CA ILE A 2 34.42 -32.68 37.46
C ILE A 2 34.59 -32.15 36.01
N LEU A 3 34.89 -33.03 35.02
CA LEU A 3 35.07 -32.61 33.62
C LEU A 3 33.82 -32.69 32.72
N SER A 4 32.70 -33.28 33.17
CA SER A 4 31.49 -33.37 32.32
C SER A 4 30.46 -32.25 32.53
N ARG A 5 30.62 -31.40 33.55
CA ARG A 5 29.70 -30.28 33.81
C ARG A 5 30.02 -28.98 33.05
N LYS A 6 31.26 -28.80 32.59
CA LYS A 6 31.68 -27.59 31.87
C LYS A 6 31.36 -27.61 30.37
N LYS A 7 31.18 -28.78 29.75
CA LYS A 7 30.75 -28.88 28.33
C LYS A 7 29.24 -28.73 28.15
N PHE A 8 28.43 -29.06 29.16
CA PHE A 8 26.97 -28.85 29.10
C PHE A 8 26.56 -27.39 29.34
N MET A 9 27.31 -26.64 30.16
CA MET A 9 27.05 -25.20 30.35
C MET A 9 27.48 -24.33 29.16
N LEU A 10 28.49 -24.73 28.39
CA LEU A 10 28.94 -23.94 27.24
C LEU A 10 28.05 -24.13 26.00
N ILE A 11 27.41 -25.31 25.87
CA ILE A 11 26.43 -25.56 24.81
C ILE A 11 25.09 -24.89 25.16
N ALA A 12 24.70 -24.86 26.44
CA ALA A 12 23.49 -24.13 26.88
C ALA A 12 23.63 -22.60 26.78
N PHE A 13 24.85 -22.05 26.87
CA PHE A 13 25.08 -20.60 26.75
C PHE A 13 25.24 -20.12 25.29
N CYS A 14 25.67 -21.00 24.38
CA CYS A 14 25.69 -20.70 22.94
C CYS A 14 24.33 -20.90 22.24
N SER A 15 23.39 -21.61 22.86
CA SER A 15 22.00 -21.69 22.39
C SER A 15 21.13 -20.50 22.83
N MET A 16 21.66 -19.59 23.66
CA MET A 16 20.93 -18.44 24.21
C MET A 16 21.32 -17.10 23.58
N ILE A 17 22.11 -17.10 22.51
CA ILE A 17 22.54 -15.89 21.74
C ILE A 17 22.35 -16.11 20.22
N VAL A 18 21.32 -16.86 19.83
CA VAL A 18 20.77 -16.80 18.46
C VAL A 18 19.26 -16.58 18.58
N GLY A 19 18.91 -15.55 19.33
CA GLY A 19 17.67 -14.82 19.18
C GLY A 19 18.03 -13.43 18.68
N LEU A 20 18.69 -13.35 17.52
CA LEU A 20 18.49 -12.17 16.69
C LEU A 20 17.00 -12.25 16.36
N LEU A 21 16.19 -11.54 17.14
CA LEU A 21 14.88 -11.10 16.69
C LEU A 21 15.19 -10.39 15.37
N PHE A 22 14.98 -11.09 14.26
CA PHE A 22 14.73 -10.43 12.99
C PHE A 22 13.41 -9.71 13.22
N GLN A 23 13.52 -8.48 13.73
CA GLN A 23 12.40 -7.59 13.93
C GLN A 23 11.94 -7.22 12.52
N GLN A 24 10.79 -7.73 12.13
CA GLN A 24 10.20 -7.45 10.82
C GLN A 24 9.60 -6.03 10.86
N PRO A 25 9.78 -5.23 9.80
CA PRO A 25 9.08 -3.96 9.67
C PRO A 25 7.56 -4.23 9.68
N ALA A 26 6.81 -3.40 10.39
CA ALA A 26 5.35 -3.46 10.34
C ALA A 26 4.83 -3.08 8.94
N PHE A 27 3.84 -3.81 8.45
CA PHE A 27 3.09 -3.47 7.24
C PHE A 27 2.39 -2.15 7.46
N THR A 28 2.69 -1.16 6.62
CA THR A 28 2.14 0.18 6.80
C THR A 28 1.90 0.78 5.43
N CYS A 29 0.71 1.28 5.16
CA CYS A 29 0.37 1.80 3.83
C CYS A 29 0.08 3.30 3.85
N THR A 30 -0.02 3.91 2.67
CA THR A 30 -0.65 5.22 2.47
C THR A 30 -1.78 5.05 1.46
N THR A 31 -2.95 5.61 1.75
CA THR A 31 -4.10 5.53 0.82
C THR A 31 -4.85 6.84 0.75
N LEU A 32 -5.49 7.07 -0.40
CA LEU A 32 -6.31 8.25 -0.64
C LEU A 32 -7.49 7.95 -1.55
N VAL A 33 -8.49 8.83 -1.49
CA VAL A 33 -9.62 8.85 -2.42
C VAL A 33 -9.77 10.25 -2.98
N VAL A 34 -9.97 10.38 -4.29
CA VAL A 34 -10.36 11.63 -4.93
C VAL A 34 -11.72 11.42 -5.60
N THR A 35 -12.73 12.16 -5.13
CA THR A 35 -14.11 12.03 -5.63
C THR A 35 -14.30 12.71 -6.99
N PRO A 36 -15.33 12.35 -7.78
CA PRO A 36 -15.60 12.89 -9.12
C PRO A 36 -15.59 14.43 -9.22
N GLY A 37 -16.16 15.12 -8.23
CA GLY A 37 -16.17 16.58 -8.18
C GLY A 37 -14.76 17.18 -8.08
N ALA A 38 -13.81 16.46 -7.48
CA ALA A 38 -12.42 16.85 -7.29
C ALA A 38 -11.50 16.45 -8.45
N THR A 39 -11.96 15.64 -9.41
CA THR A 39 -11.14 15.25 -10.57
C THR A 39 -11.44 16.08 -11.81
N ILE A 40 -10.47 16.18 -12.72
CA ILE A 40 -10.59 16.95 -13.96
C ILE A 40 -11.55 16.32 -14.97
N ASP A 41 -11.68 14.99 -14.95
CA ASP A 41 -12.47 14.21 -15.91
C ASP A 41 -13.71 13.56 -15.28
N GLY A 42 -14.01 13.88 -14.02
CA GLY A 42 -15.18 13.35 -13.30
C GLY A 42 -15.05 11.89 -12.90
N SER A 43 -13.83 11.32 -12.93
CA SER A 43 -13.59 9.96 -12.42
C SER A 43 -13.50 9.92 -10.90
N MET A 44 -13.91 8.81 -10.32
CA MET A 44 -13.52 8.44 -8.95
C MET A 44 -12.11 7.84 -9.00
N ILE A 45 -11.25 8.21 -8.06
CA ILE A 45 -9.90 7.64 -7.94
C ILE A 45 -9.66 7.13 -6.51
N VAL A 46 -9.17 5.89 -6.38
CA VAL A 46 -8.65 5.34 -5.12
C VAL A 46 -7.20 4.95 -5.34
N ALA A 47 -6.28 5.40 -4.48
CA ALA A 47 -4.87 5.04 -4.58
C ALA A 47 -4.36 4.42 -3.27
N HIS A 48 -3.42 3.49 -3.38
CA HIS A 48 -2.88 2.72 -2.27
C HIS A 48 -1.42 2.36 -2.54
N SER A 49 -0.53 2.56 -1.56
CA SER A 49 0.81 1.97 -1.52
C SER A 49 0.84 0.82 -0.52
N ASP A 50 1.08 -0.40 -0.99
CA ASP A 50 1.17 -1.59 -0.14
C ASP A 50 2.62 -1.76 0.35
N ASP A 51 2.93 -1.16 1.49
CA ASP A 51 4.31 -1.14 2.01
C ASP A 51 4.60 -2.35 2.90
N ASN A 52 4.95 -3.46 2.23
CA ASN A 52 5.09 -4.78 2.83
C ASN A 52 6.37 -5.56 2.49
N HIS A 53 7.34 -4.89 1.89
CA HIS A 53 8.68 -5.39 1.62
C HIS A 53 8.73 -6.60 0.66
N LEU A 54 8.78 -7.84 1.17
CA LEU A 54 8.97 -9.07 0.37
C LEU A 54 7.83 -10.09 0.54
N ILE A 55 6.65 -9.64 0.99
CA ILE A 55 5.41 -10.42 0.87
C ILE A 55 5.17 -10.80 -0.60
N ASP A 56 4.18 -11.64 -0.85
CA ASP A 56 3.61 -11.92 -2.16
C ASP A 56 3.20 -10.68 -2.97
N GLN A 57 4.11 -10.26 -3.87
CA GLN A 57 3.95 -9.10 -4.76
C GLN A 57 3.17 -9.41 -6.05
N ARG A 58 2.54 -10.58 -6.15
CA ARG A 58 1.78 -10.94 -7.35
C ARG A 58 0.50 -10.13 -7.42
N ILE A 59 0.29 -9.45 -8.54
CA ILE A 59 -1.03 -8.95 -8.92
C ILE A 59 -1.70 -10.02 -9.77
N ILE A 60 -2.85 -10.50 -9.33
CA ILE A 60 -3.55 -11.60 -10.00
C ILE A 60 -4.96 -11.19 -10.40
N TYR A 61 -5.48 -11.88 -11.40
CA TYR A 61 -6.86 -11.77 -11.83
C TYR A 61 -7.63 -13.02 -11.39
N VAL A 62 -8.72 -12.81 -10.67
CA VAL A 62 -9.69 -13.83 -10.27
C VAL A 62 -10.87 -13.75 -11.24
N PRO A 63 -11.19 -14.83 -11.98
CA PRO A 63 -12.32 -14.83 -12.90
C PRO A 63 -13.65 -14.86 -12.16
N ALA A 64 -14.70 -14.36 -12.81
CA ALA A 64 -16.08 -14.58 -12.40
C ALA A 64 -16.39 -16.09 -12.42
N MET A 65 -17.14 -16.58 -11.43
CA MET A 65 -17.44 -18.00 -11.27
C MET A 65 -18.90 -18.23 -10.89
N ASP A 66 -19.48 -19.28 -11.46
CA ASP A 66 -20.79 -19.79 -11.07
C ASP A 66 -20.63 -20.92 -10.04
N HIS A 67 -21.54 -20.95 -9.07
CA HIS A 67 -21.52 -21.89 -7.94
C HIS A 67 -22.87 -22.58 -7.77
N GLN A 68 -22.86 -23.81 -7.28
CA GLN A 68 -24.10 -24.53 -6.98
C GLN A 68 -24.77 -23.98 -5.72
N GLU A 69 -26.10 -24.02 -5.69
CA GLU A 69 -26.87 -23.62 -4.52
C GLU A 69 -26.50 -24.48 -3.30
N GLY A 70 -26.23 -23.82 -2.16
CA GLY A 70 -25.82 -24.48 -0.92
C GLY A 70 -24.32 -24.75 -0.80
N GLU A 71 -23.51 -24.37 -1.80
CA GLU A 71 -22.05 -24.36 -1.63
C GLU A 71 -21.61 -23.40 -0.51
N LEU A 72 -20.41 -23.65 0.01
CA LEU A 72 -19.78 -22.83 1.02
C LEU A 72 -18.50 -22.22 0.47
N ARG A 73 -18.29 -20.93 0.72
CA ARG A 73 -17.08 -20.19 0.34
C ARG A 73 -16.08 -20.26 1.49
N PRO A 74 -14.90 -20.88 1.33
CA PRO A 74 -13.88 -20.92 2.37
C PRO A 74 -13.40 -19.50 2.68
N VAL A 75 -13.00 -19.25 3.93
CA VAL A 75 -12.40 -17.99 4.40
C VAL A 75 -10.99 -18.29 4.87
N TYR A 76 -9.99 -17.70 4.22
CA TYR A 76 -8.58 -17.98 4.50
C TYR A 76 -7.97 -16.99 5.47
N CYS A 77 -7.01 -17.46 6.27
CA CYS A 77 -6.18 -16.60 7.09
C CYS A 77 -5.24 -15.77 6.21
N SER A 78 -4.88 -14.58 6.68
CA SER A 78 -3.92 -13.67 6.06
C SER A 78 -2.73 -13.41 6.98
N ALA A 79 -1.52 -13.64 6.46
CA ALA A 79 -0.28 -13.33 7.17
C ALA A 79 -0.02 -11.82 7.30
N ALA A 80 -0.65 -11.00 6.45
CA ALA A 80 -0.57 -9.55 6.53
C ALA A 80 -1.24 -8.99 7.80
N ALA A 81 -2.13 -9.75 8.43
CA ALA A 81 -2.89 -9.30 9.60
C ALA A 81 -2.03 -9.07 10.85
N ILE A 82 -1.03 -9.93 11.08
CA ILE A 82 -0.11 -9.84 12.22
C ILE A 82 1.24 -10.45 11.83
N ASP A 83 1.23 -11.73 11.49
CA ASP A 83 2.40 -12.54 11.14
C ASP A 83 1.95 -13.82 10.41
N GLU A 84 2.89 -14.69 10.05
CA GLU A 84 2.61 -16.00 9.47
C GLU A 84 1.84 -16.92 10.43
N TYR A 85 0.92 -17.70 9.87
CA TYR A 85 0.15 -18.72 10.60
C TYR A 85 0.36 -20.10 9.95
N PRO A 86 1.48 -20.79 10.24
CA PRO A 86 1.80 -22.07 9.62
C PRO A 86 0.73 -23.16 9.81
N GLN A 87 -0.02 -23.11 10.92
CA GLN A 87 -1.14 -24.01 11.18
C GLN A 87 -2.30 -23.87 10.20
N TYR A 88 -2.39 -22.74 9.49
CA TYR A 88 -3.37 -22.47 8.44
C TYR A 88 -2.76 -22.45 7.03
N ALA A 89 -1.46 -22.76 6.91
CA ALA A 89 -0.70 -22.59 5.67
C ALA A 89 -0.89 -21.18 5.07
N SER A 90 -0.80 -20.17 5.95
CA SER A 90 -0.81 -18.74 5.62
C SER A 90 0.57 -18.17 5.89
N PHE A 91 1.26 -17.75 4.84
CA PHE A 91 2.64 -17.27 4.87
C PHE A 91 2.73 -15.91 4.19
N PHE A 92 3.88 -15.24 4.32
CA PHE A 92 4.15 -14.04 3.54
C PHE A 92 4.24 -14.32 2.05
N TYR A 93 4.72 -15.51 1.67
CA TYR A 93 4.69 -15.98 0.29
C TYR A 93 4.51 -17.50 0.20
N PRO A 94 3.56 -17.99 -0.63
CA PRO A 94 2.45 -17.24 -1.23
C PRO A 94 1.43 -16.81 -0.17
N ARG A 95 0.72 -15.70 -0.40
CA ARG A 95 -0.28 -15.18 0.55
C ARG A 95 -1.42 -16.17 0.79
N ILE A 96 -1.89 -16.81 -0.29
CA ILE A 96 -2.92 -17.85 -0.31
C ILE A 96 -2.51 -18.84 -1.41
N ASN A 97 -2.70 -20.13 -1.16
CA ASN A 97 -2.58 -21.18 -2.16
C ASN A 97 -3.85 -22.03 -2.20
N ALA A 98 -4.72 -21.77 -3.16
CA ALA A 98 -6.07 -22.33 -3.21
C ALA A 98 -6.51 -22.62 -4.66
N THR A 99 -7.31 -23.67 -4.85
CA THR A 99 -7.84 -24.06 -6.17
C THR A 99 -9.23 -23.50 -6.47
N ASP A 100 -9.94 -23.02 -5.47
CA ASP A 100 -11.32 -22.49 -5.54
C ASP A 100 -11.41 -21.00 -5.89
N ARG A 101 -10.29 -20.29 -5.96
CA ARG A 101 -10.22 -18.86 -6.31
C ARG A 101 -9.88 -18.58 -7.76
N GLY A 102 -9.28 -19.55 -8.46
CA GLY A 102 -8.76 -19.36 -9.81
C GLY A 102 -7.24 -19.54 -9.92
N PRO A 103 -6.71 -19.56 -11.15
CA PRO A 103 -5.35 -20.01 -11.42
C PRO A 103 -4.26 -19.12 -10.82
N GLY A 104 -4.53 -17.83 -10.57
CA GLY A 104 -3.58 -16.90 -9.95
C GLY A 104 -3.17 -17.27 -8.53
N TYR A 105 -4.01 -18.04 -7.82
CA TYR A 105 -3.72 -18.52 -6.47
C TYR A 105 -3.06 -19.89 -6.42
N ILE A 106 -2.84 -20.54 -7.56
CA ILE A 106 -2.20 -21.86 -7.58
C ILE A 106 -0.68 -21.68 -7.63
N THR A 107 0.00 -22.02 -6.54
CA THR A 107 1.45 -21.91 -6.41
C THR A 107 2.06 -23.31 -6.27
N PRO A 108 2.63 -23.89 -7.34
CA PRO A 108 3.19 -25.24 -7.30
C PRO A 108 4.29 -25.40 -6.25
N GLY A 109 4.27 -26.50 -5.52
CA GLY A 109 5.28 -26.80 -4.49
C GLY A 109 4.99 -26.24 -3.10
N PHE A 110 3.96 -25.40 -2.95
CA PHE A 110 3.51 -24.89 -1.65
C PHE A 110 2.29 -25.67 -1.11
N PRO A 111 2.11 -25.75 0.22
CA PRO A 111 0.93 -26.38 0.81
C PRO A 111 -0.34 -25.61 0.42
N GLN A 112 -1.48 -26.31 0.34
CA GLN A 112 -2.78 -25.65 0.18
C GLN A 112 -3.14 -24.93 1.48
N SER A 113 -3.66 -23.70 1.37
CA SER A 113 -4.14 -22.93 2.52
C SER A 113 -5.32 -23.64 3.18
N ILE A 114 -5.39 -23.55 4.51
CA ILE A 114 -6.43 -24.19 5.32
C ILE A 114 -7.42 -23.09 5.74
N PRO A 115 -8.72 -23.22 5.42
CA PRO A 115 -9.72 -22.23 5.81
C PRO A 115 -9.84 -22.06 7.34
N LEU A 116 -10.02 -20.83 7.80
CA LEU A 116 -10.43 -20.50 9.17
C LEU A 116 -11.91 -20.81 9.43
N GLY A 117 -12.72 -20.77 8.38
CA GLY A 117 -14.14 -21.06 8.43
C GLY A 117 -14.78 -20.92 7.06
N TYR A 118 -16.11 -20.89 7.03
CA TYR A 118 -16.88 -20.87 5.79
C TYR A 118 -18.07 -19.92 5.89
N ILE A 119 -18.42 -19.30 4.77
CA ILE A 119 -19.66 -18.53 4.62
C ILE A 119 -20.54 -19.12 3.52
N PRO A 120 -21.87 -18.91 3.53
CA PRO A 120 -22.73 -19.29 2.40
C PRO A 120 -22.21 -18.71 1.09
N GLN A 121 -22.13 -19.56 0.06
CA GLN A 121 -21.73 -19.13 -1.27
C GLN A 121 -22.92 -18.55 -2.05
N VAL A 122 -22.63 -17.54 -2.88
CA VAL A 122 -23.59 -16.97 -3.84
C VAL A 122 -23.50 -17.70 -5.17
N THR A 123 -24.58 -17.77 -5.94
CA THR A 123 -24.62 -18.53 -7.20
C THR A 123 -23.70 -17.98 -8.30
N HIS A 124 -23.30 -16.71 -8.21
CA HIS A 124 -22.40 -16.06 -9.14
C HIS A 124 -21.50 -15.07 -8.39
N THR A 125 -20.21 -15.11 -8.68
CA THR A 125 -19.21 -14.16 -8.20
C THR A 125 -18.61 -13.38 -9.35
N TYR A 126 -18.25 -12.12 -9.10
CA TYR A 126 -17.65 -11.23 -10.10
C TYR A 126 -16.15 -11.45 -10.24
N ALA A 127 -15.62 -11.10 -11.41
CA ALA A 127 -14.19 -11.05 -11.66
C ALA A 127 -13.54 -9.85 -10.96
N TYR A 128 -12.31 -10.00 -10.48
CA TYR A 128 -11.58 -8.92 -9.82
C TYR A 128 -10.06 -9.06 -9.88
N PHE A 129 -9.39 -7.93 -9.70
CA PHE A 129 -7.95 -7.86 -9.45
C PHE A 129 -7.65 -7.95 -7.96
N ASP A 130 -6.58 -8.65 -7.63
CA ASP A 130 -6.18 -8.92 -6.25
C ASP A 130 -4.66 -8.79 -6.05
N GLY A 131 -4.30 -8.27 -4.88
CA GLY A 131 -2.96 -8.27 -4.30
C GLY A 131 -3.00 -8.78 -2.87
N SER A 132 -2.26 -8.17 -1.95
CA SER A 132 -2.39 -8.41 -0.50
C SER A 132 -3.81 -8.17 -0.01
N TYR A 133 -4.53 -7.25 -0.66
CA TYR A 133 -5.94 -6.91 -0.45
C TYR A 133 -6.68 -6.95 -1.80
N GLY A 134 -8.01 -7.01 -1.77
CA GLY A 134 -8.81 -6.81 -2.98
C GLY A 134 -8.55 -5.41 -3.57
N ILE A 135 -8.47 -5.29 -4.90
CA ILE A 135 -8.10 -4.03 -5.57
C ILE A 135 -9.29 -3.40 -6.30
N MET A 136 -9.82 -4.08 -7.32
CA MET A 136 -10.94 -3.59 -8.14
C MET A 136 -11.66 -4.74 -8.83
N ASN A 137 -13.00 -4.71 -8.93
CA ASN A 137 -13.78 -5.72 -9.69
C ASN A 137 -14.25 -5.20 -11.05
N GLU A 138 -14.84 -6.10 -11.84
CA GLU A 138 -15.38 -5.81 -13.18
C GLU A 138 -16.55 -4.80 -13.18
N HIS A 139 -17.04 -4.39 -12.00
CA HIS A 139 -18.05 -3.36 -11.79
C HIS A 139 -17.47 -2.02 -11.31
N GLN A 140 -16.14 -1.85 -11.39
CA GLN A 140 -15.45 -0.64 -10.95
C GLN A 140 -15.61 -0.35 -9.44
N LEU A 141 -15.96 -1.35 -8.63
CA LEU A 141 -15.83 -1.26 -7.17
C LEU A 141 -14.34 -1.35 -6.84
N MET A 142 -13.84 -0.40 -6.06
CA MET A 142 -12.42 -0.13 -5.83
C MET A 142 -12.13 -0.09 -4.35
N PHE A 143 -10.94 -0.57 -3.99
CA PHE A 143 -10.43 -0.56 -2.63
C PHE A 143 -9.04 0.07 -2.55
N GLY A 144 -8.80 0.74 -1.43
CA GLY A 144 -7.47 1.02 -0.89
C GLY A 144 -7.38 0.43 0.50
N GLU A 145 -6.20 0.41 1.09
CA GLU A 145 -6.00 -0.08 2.46
C GLU A 145 -4.95 0.73 3.21
N CYS A 146 -5.10 0.74 4.52
CA CYS A 146 -4.20 1.38 5.46
C CYS A 146 -4.30 0.72 6.85
N THR A 147 -3.24 0.00 7.23
CA THR A 147 -3.12 -0.64 8.54
C THR A 147 -2.99 0.41 9.62
N ASP A 148 -3.89 0.40 10.60
CA ASP A 148 -3.94 1.36 11.68
C ASP A 148 -3.79 0.67 13.02
N GLY A 149 -3.36 1.44 14.01
CA GLY A 149 -3.20 0.86 15.32
C GLY A 149 -4.41 0.92 16.19
N ALA A 150 -4.74 -0.24 16.74
CA ALA A 150 -5.87 -0.44 17.62
C ALA A 150 -5.39 -0.79 19.05
N LYS A 151 -6.23 -0.51 20.04
CA LYS A 151 -6.00 -0.89 21.45
C LYS A 151 -6.06 -2.41 21.64
N VAL A 152 -6.73 -3.11 20.74
CA VAL A 152 -6.98 -4.55 20.79
C VAL A 152 -6.48 -5.16 19.48
N GLN A 153 -5.67 -6.21 19.61
CA GLN A 153 -5.19 -7.02 18.50
C GLN A 153 -5.42 -8.49 18.88
N LEU A 154 -6.07 -9.26 18.02
CA LEU A 154 -6.47 -10.64 18.30
C LEU A 154 -5.97 -11.59 17.22
N ASP A 155 -5.53 -12.77 17.64
CA ASP A 155 -5.29 -13.89 16.72
C ASP A 155 -6.59 -14.40 16.11
N PRO A 156 -6.53 -14.96 14.88
CA PRO A 156 -7.66 -15.61 14.26
C PRO A 156 -8.17 -16.78 15.11
N LYS A 157 -9.49 -16.95 15.15
CA LYS A 157 -10.16 -18.06 15.86
C LYS A 157 -11.13 -18.73 14.90
N PRO A 158 -10.93 -20.02 14.57
CA PRO A 158 -11.79 -20.72 13.63
C PRO A 158 -13.27 -20.60 14.00
N GLU A 159 -14.10 -20.39 12.98
CA GLU A 159 -15.57 -20.19 13.08
C GLU A 159 -16.03 -18.98 13.93
N LYS A 160 -15.12 -18.16 14.49
CA LYS A 160 -15.48 -17.08 15.44
C LYS A 160 -14.87 -15.71 15.13
N LEU A 161 -13.61 -15.68 14.70
CA LEU A 161 -12.87 -14.49 14.27
C LEU A 161 -12.13 -14.86 12.99
N ILE A 162 -12.89 -14.98 11.90
CA ILE A 162 -12.37 -15.55 10.64
C ILE A 162 -12.05 -14.48 9.59
N PHE A 163 -12.49 -13.23 9.78
CA PHE A 163 -12.24 -12.15 8.83
C PHE A 163 -11.14 -11.20 9.29
N TYR A 164 -10.36 -10.77 8.30
CA TYR A 164 -9.48 -9.62 8.34
C TYR A 164 -9.74 -8.78 7.07
N SER A 165 -9.26 -7.54 7.02
CA SER A 165 -9.58 -6.56 5.96
C SER A 165 -9.32 -7.08 4.54
N SER A 166 -8.24 -7.84 4.34
CA SER A 166 -7.92 -8.44 3.04
C SER A 166 -8.98 -9.43 2.55
N GLU A 167 -9.52 -10.25 3.45
CA GLU A 167 -10.53 -11.24 3.06
C GLU A 167 -11.93 -10.63 2.96
N LEU A 168 -12.21 -9.58 3.74
CA LEU A 168 -13.44 -8.79 3.64
C LEU A 168 -13.54 -8.10 2.27
N SER A 169 -12.48 -7.42 1.84
CA SER A 169 -12.43 -6.75 0.53
C SER A 169 -12.60 -7.75 -0.62
N ARG A 170 -12.00 -8.95 -0.53
CA ARG A 170 -12.22 -10.02 -1.53
C ARG A 170 -13.66 -10.48 -1.60
N VAL A 171 -14.31 -10.75 -0.46
CA VAL A 171 -15.73 -11.14 -0.45
C VAL A 171 -16.62 -10.03 -1.01
N ALA A 172 -16.31 -8.76 -0.71
CA ALA A 172 -17.03 -7.62 -1.26
C ALA A 172 -16.86 -7.53 -2.79
N LEU A 173 -15.63 -7.66 -3.31
CA LEU A 173 -15.38 -7.66 -4.75
C LEU A 173 -16.06 -8.81 -5.48
N GLU A 174 -16.16 -9.98 -4.83
CA GLU A 174 -16.88 -11.15 -5.35
C GLU A 174 -18.40 -10.91 -5.48
N ARG A 175 -19.00 -10.02 -4.68
CA ARG A 175 -20.47 -10.00 -4.46
C ARG A 175 -21.15 -8.64 -4.65
N CYS A 176 -20.42 -7.54 -4.62
CA CYS A 176 -20.96 -6.18 -4.63
C CYS A 176 -20.60 -5.43 -5.91
N LYS A 177 -21.45 -4.47 -6.29
CA LYS A 177 -21.19 -3.57 -7.42
C LYS A 177 -20.95 -2.14 -6.98
N THR A 178 -21.47 -1.77 -5.81
CA THR A 178 -21.40 -0.41 -5.28
C THR A 178 -20.65 -0.35 -3.96
N ALA A 179 -20.11 0.83 -3.63
CA ALA A 179 -19.35 1.08 -2.43
C ALA A 179 -20.19 0.86 -1.16
N ARG A 180 -21.43 1.36 -1.16
CA ARG A 180 -22.34 1.18 -0.02
C ARG A 180 -22.71 -0.28 0.21
N GLU A 181 -23.02 -1.05 -0.85
CA GLU A 181 -23.27 -2.50 -0.72
C GLU A 181 -22.07 -3.21 -0.11
N ALA A 182 -20.85 -2.84 -0.52
CA ALA A 182 -19.62 -3.42 0.00
C ALA A 182 -19.41 -3.11 1.49
N VAL A 183 -19.60 -1.85 1.92
CA VAL A 183 -19.52 -1.47 3.34
C VAL A 183 -20.54 -2.24 4.18
N GLU A 184 -21.80 -2.30 3.73
CA GLU A 184 -22.86 -3.01 4.45
C GLU A 184 -22.58 -4.53 4.53
N LEU A 185 -22.08 -5.15 3.46
CA LEU A 185 -21.72 -6.56 3.45
C LEU A 185 -20.54 -6.84 4.39
N MET A 186 -19.46 -6.06 4.30
CA MET A 186 -18.29 -6.24 5.17
C MET A 186 -18.66 -6.04 6.64
N GLY A 187 -19.45 -5.01 6.96
CA GLY A 187 -19.95 -4.77 8.30
C GLY A 187 -20.76 -5.94 8.84
N LYS A 188 -21.67 -6.51 8.04
CA LYS A 188 -22.43 -7.72 8.41
C LYS A 188 -21.52 -8.92 8.66
N LEU A 189 -20.50 -9.13 7.82
CA LEU A 189 -19.56 -10.25 7.98
C LEU A 189 -18.73 -10.10 9.26
N ILE A 190 -18.31 -8.88 9.62
CA ILE A 190 -17.65 -8.59 10.88
C ILE A 190 -18.59 -8.90 12.07
N ASP A 191 -19.83 -8.44 12.00
CA ASP A 191 -20.82 -8.66 13.07
C ASP A 191 -21.11 -10.15 13.29
N GLU A 192 -21.22 -10.93 12.21
CA GLU A 192 -21.60 -12.34 12.24
C GLU A 192 -20.44 -13.29 12.55
N TYR A 193 -19.28 -13.07 11.93
CA TYR A 193 -18.17 -14.02 11.91
C TYR A 193 -16.87 -13.50 12.55
N GLY A 194 -16.89 -12.26 13.01
CA GLY A 194 -15.84 -11.64 13.77
C GLY A 194 -14.61 -11.22 12.99
N TYR A 195 -13.89 -10.28 13.60
CA TYR A 195 -12.72 -9.62 13.02
C TYR A 195 -11.47 -9.84 13.90
N TYR A 196 -10.38 -10.29 13.29
CA TYR A 196 -9.08 -10.50 13.93
C TYR A 196 -8.01 -9.58 13.31
N GLY A 197 -6.80 -9.55 13.87
CA GLY A 197 -5.68 -8.79 13.31
C GLY A 197 -5.55 -7.39 13.89
N THR A 198 -4.94 -6.50 13.11
CA THR A 198 -4.75 -5.06 13.37
C THR A 198 -6.02 -4.23 13.13
N GLY A 199 -5.97 -2.96 13.52
CA GLY A 199 -6.93 -1.97 13.05
C GLY A 199 -6.69 -1.65 11.57
N GLU A 200 -7.74 -1.29 10.84
CA GLU A 200 -7.63 -1.09 9.39
C GLU A 200 -8.56 0.02 8.90
N THR A 201 -8.07 0.84 7.97
CA THR A 201 -8.84 1.80 7.18
C THR A 201 -8.91 1.31 5.73
N LEU A 202 -10.12 1.06 5.24
CA LEU A 202 -10.40 0.76 3.83
C LEU A 202 -11.17 1.90 3.18
N PRO A 203 -10.55 2.64 2.25
CA PRO A 203 -11.29 3.32 1.21
C PRO A 203 -12.07 2.32 0.35
N VAL A 204 -13.38 2.52 0.23
CA VAL A 204 -14.30 1.72 -0.56
C VAL A 204 -15.04 2.66 -1.49
N ALA A 205 -14.81 2.56 -2.80
CA ALA A 205 -15.40 3.49 -3.75
C ALA A 205 -15.92 2.79 -5.01
N ASP A 206 -16.94 3.38 -5.61
CA ASP A 206 -17.41 3.06 -6.95
C ASP A 206 -17.38 4.36 -7.79
N PRO A 207 -17.74 4.34 -9.09
CA PRO A 207 -17.68 5.54 -9.91
C PRO A 207 -18.52 6.73 -9.43
N LYS A 208 -19.45 6.54 -8.48
CA LYS A 208 -20.42 7.55 -8.02
C LYS A 208 -20.14 8.04 -6.60
N GLU A 209 -19.75 7.14 -5.69
CA GLU A 209 -19.55 7.50 -4.29
C GLU A 209 -18.40 6.74 -3.64
N ALA A 210 -17.86 7.33 -2.58
CA ALA A 210 -16.79 6.76 -1.79
C ALA A 210 -17.12 6.79 -0.30
N TRP A 211 -16.72 5.73 0.37
CA TRP A 211 -16.80 5.53 1.81
C TRP A 211 -15.42 5.18 2.33
N VAL A 212 -15.13 5.60 3.56
CA VAL A 212 -13.96 5.13 4.31
C VAL A 212 -14.50 4.27 5.43
N MET A 213 -14.17 2.98 5.44
CA MET A 213 -14.54 2.05 6.50
C MET A 213 -13.33 1.76 7.38
N GLU A 214 -13.44 2.09 8.66
CA GLU A 214 -12.44 1.83 9.68
C GLU A 214 -12.93 0.70 10.59
N MET A 215 -12.05 -0.24 10.93
CA MET A 215 -12.39 -1.43 11.71
C MET A 215 -11.30 -1.81 12.71
N ALA A 216 -11.71 -2.41 13.82
CA ALA A 216 -10.83 -2.88 14.88
C ALA A 216 -11.40 -4.14 15.55
N PRO A 217 -10.56 -5.04 16.09
CA PRO A 217 -11.04 -6.17 16.88
C PRO A 217 -11.80 -5.72 18.13
N SER A 218 -12.83 -6.47 18.49
CA SER A 218 -13.61 -6.21 19.70
C SER A 218 -12.90 -6.74 20.95
N PRO A 219 -12.85 -5.99 22.07
CA PRO A 219 -12.32 -6.48 23.35
C PRO A 219 -13.11 -7.66 23.94
N ASP A 220 -14.32 -7.94 23.43
CA ASP A 220 -15.12 -9.09 23.84
C ASP A 220 -14.70 -10.41 23.12
N GLU A 221 -13.71 -10.34 22.23
CA GLU A 221 -13.23 -11.46 21.41
C GLU A 221 -14.34 -12.15 20.58
N THR A 222 -15.37 -11.39 20.21
CA THR A 222 -16.52 -11.78 19.38
C THR A 222 -16.91 -10.60 18.50
N GLY A 223 -17.31 -10.87 17.25
CA GLY A 223 -17.64 -9.82 16.30
C GLY A 223 -16.40 -8.95 15.99
N GLY A 224 -16.65 -7.68 15.71
CA GLY A 224 -15.63 -6.63 15.61
C GLY A 224 -16.29 -5.28 15.81
N LEU A 225 -15.49 -4.22 15.83
CA LEU A 225 -15.96 -2.85 15.83
C LEU A 225 -15.66 -2.25 14.47
N TRP A 226 -16.61 -1.51 13.89
CA TRP A 226 -16.37 -0.80 12.64
C TRP A 226 -17.23 0.46 12.56
N VAL A 227 -16.74 1.43 11.80
CA VAL A 227 -17.44 2.64 11.40
C VAL A 227 -17.11 2.91 9.94
N ALA A 228 -18.04 3.47 9.18
CA ALA A 228 -17.80 3.95 7.84
C ALA A 228 -18.39 5.34 7.65
N LYS A 229 -17.64 6.20 6.96
CA LYS A 229 -18.07 7.57 6.67
C LYS A 229 -17.95 7.86 5.17
N LYS A 230 -18.98 8.46 4.60
CA LYS A 230 -18.98 8.89 3.21
C LYS A 230 -18.01 10.06 2.99
N VAL A 231 -17.23 10.01 1.91
CA VAL A 231 -16.41 11.14 1.46
C VAL A 231 -17.28 12.08 0.63
N PRO A 232 -17.37 13.38 0.98
CA PRO A 232 -18.13 14.34 0.18
C PRO A 232 -17.61 14.43 -1.25
N ASP A 233 -18.53 14.56 -2.21
CA ASP A 233 -18.15 14.82 -3.60
C ASP A 233 -17.46 16.19 -3.72
N GLY A 234 -16.39 16.27 -4.52
CA GLY A 234 -15.55 17.46 -4.60
C GLY A 234 -14.35 17.46 -3.66
N GLU A 235 -14.15 16.40 -2.88
CA GLU A 235 -13.07 16.30 -1.90
C GLU A 235 -12.09 15.14 -2.14
N ILE A 236 -10.93 15.27 -1.52
CA ILE A 236 -9.91 14.25 -1.33
C ILE A 236 -9.84 13.82 0.14
N PHE A 237 -9.83 12.51 0.37
CA PHE A 237 -9.54 11.87 1.65
C PHE A 237 -8.11 11.29 1.64
N VAL A 238 -7.42 11.33 2.77
CA VAL A 238 -6.08 10.73 2.95
C VAL A 238 -6.00 10.00 4.28
N ALA A 239 -5.52 8.76 4.25
CA ALA A 239 -5.16 7.97 5.43
C ALA A 239 -3.70 7.48 5.35
N ALA A 240 -3.07 7.43 6.53
CA ALA A 240 -1.69 7.01 6.70
C ALA A 240 -1.54 6.48 8.13
N ASN A 241 -1.62 5.17 8.31
CA ASN A 241 -1.56 4.39 9.55
C ASN A 241 -2.15 5.08 10.78
N GLN A 242 -3.34 5.64 10.67
CA GLN A 242 -4.07 6.24 11.77
C GLN A 242 -5.53 6.40 11.35
N PHE A 243 -6.44 5.90 12.19
CA PHE A 243 -7.87 6.15 12.04
C PHE A 243 -8.17 7.66 11.92
N ARG A 244 -8.98 8.02 10.95
CA ARG A 244 -9.33 9.40 10.59
C ARG A 244 -10.75 9.76 10.99
N ILE A 245 -11.65 8.79 11.15
CA ILE A 245 -13.02 9.04 11.59
C ILE A 245 -13.03 9.45 13.07
N ARG A 246 -13.79 10.51 13.37
CA ARG A 246 -13.88 11.13 14.70
C ARG A 246 -15.27 10.87 15.29
N GLU A 247 -16.06 11.93 15.45
CA GLU A 247 -17.38 11.85 16.06
C GLU A 247 -18.34 11.03 15.19
N ILE A 248 -19.00 10.08 15.83
CA ILE A 248 -20.07 9.27 15.25
C ILE A 248 -21.39 9.87 15.69
N ASP A 249 -22.12 10.43 14.73
CA ASP A 249 -23.51 10.85 14.88
C ASP A 249 -24.42 9.73 14.37
N PRO A 250 -25.20 9.05 15.25
CA PRO A 250 -26.09 7.96 14.84
C PRO A 250 -27.20 8.37 13.86
N ASP A 251 -27.52 9.67 13.79
CA ASP A 251 -28.57 10.19 12.91
C ASP A 251 -28.02 10.66 11.54
N ASP A 252 -26.69 10.65 11.34
CA ASP A 252 -26.06 11.04 10.08
C ASP A 252 -26.17 9.91 9.04
N PRO A 253 -26.89 10.11 7.90
CA PRO A 253 -27.04 9.08 6.88
C PRO A 253 -25.73 8.75 6.14
N ASP A 254 -24.72 9.61 6.27
CA ASP A 254 -23.38 9.44 5.71
C ASP A 254 -22.42 8.77 6.70
N ILE A 255 -22.95 8.21 7.80
CA ILE A 255 -22.22 7.38 8.77
C ILE A 255 -22.94 6.04 8.96
N LEU A 256 -22.18 4.94 8.84
CA LEU A 256 -22.60 3.58 9.18
C LEU A 256 -21.68 3.04 10.26
N PHE A 257 -22.13 2.17 11.15
CA PHE A 257 -21.29 1.61 12.21
C PHE A 257 -21.85 0.31 12.77
N SER A 258 -21.01 -0.44 13.48
CA SER A 258 -21.41 -1.69 14.12
C SER A 258 -22.47 -1.43 15.20
N SER A 259 -23.55 -2.23 15.17
CA SER A 259 -24.71 -2.01 16.04
C SER A 259 -24.39 -2.08 17.55
N ASN A 260 -23.31 -2.77 17.91
CA ASN A 260 -22.82 -2.97 19.27
C ASN A 260 -21.74 -1.94 19.71
N LEU A 261 -21.37 -0.98 18.86
CA LEU A 261 -20.24 -0.08 19.11
C LEU A 261 -20.37 0.69 20.43
N PHE A 262 -21.50 1.39 20.62
CA PHE A 262 -21.73 2.20 21.82
C PHE A 262 -21.84 1.33 23.08
N GLU A 263 -22.49 0.17 23.00
CA GLU A 263 -22.62 -0.77 24.11
C GLU A 263 -21.25 -1.28 24.57
N ILE A 264 -20.41 -1.72 23.62
CA ILE A 264 -19.06 -2.21 23.92
C ILE A 264 -18.18 -1.09 24.46
N ALA A 265 -18.24 0.10 23.87
CA ALA A 265 -17.47 1.26 24.33
C ALA A 265 -17.85 1.65 25.76
N GLU A 266 -19.14 1.63 26.12
CA GLU A 266 -19.60 1.91 27.48
C GLU A 266 -19.20 0.81 28.47
N LYS A 267 -19.40 -0.46 28.10
CA LYS A 267 -19.05 -1.64 28.90
C LYS A 267 -17.57 -1.65 29.31
N HIS A 268 -16.69 -1.28 28.40
CA HIS A 268 -15.23 -1.24 28.62
C HIS A 268 -14.73 0.13 29.12
N GLY A 269 -15.64 1.07 29.39
CA GLY A 269 -15.31 2.38 29.93
C GLY A 269 -14.53 3.28 28.97
N TRP A 270 -14.59 3.00 27.66
CA TRP A 270 -13.97 3.81 26.62
C TRP A 270 -14.78 5.06 26.27
N TRP A 271 -16.08 5.04 26.53
CA TRP A 271 -17.00 6.16 26.31
C TRP A 271 -18.17 6.12 27.31
N LYS A 272 -18.81 7.26 27.56
CA LYS A 272 -20.08 7.34 28.31
C LYS A 272 -21.03 8.29 27.60
N ALA A 273 -22.34 8.04 27.68
CA ALA A 273 -23.36 8.90 27.08
C ALA A 273 -23.28 10.39 27.50
N ALA A 274 -22.76 10.66 28.71
CA ALA A 274 -22.55 12.03 29.20
C ALA A 274 -21.42 12.78 28.47
N ASP A 275 -20.54 12.08 27.75
CA ASP A 275 -19.40 12.65 27.02
C ASP A 275 -19.80 13.20 25.63
N GLY A 276 -21.06 13.01 25.20
CA GLY A 276 -21.55 13.42 23.88
C GLY A 276 -21.30 12.36 22.81
N HIS A 277 -21.09 12.76 21.55
CA HIS A 277 -20.83 11.83 20.46
C HIS A 277 -19.54 11.02 20.71
N LEU A 278 -19.56 9.74 20.32
CA LEU A 278 -18.42 8.86 20.45
C LEU A 278 -17.33 9.27 19.43
N ASP A 279 -16.11 9.51 19.90
CA ASP A 279 -14.93 9.78 19.05
C ASP A 279 -14.23 8.46 18.72
N TRP A 280 -14.38 7.97 17.49
CA TRP A 280 -13.90 6.65 17.06
C TRP A 280 -12.40 6.45 17.31
N LEU A 281 -11.56 7.33 16.77
CA LEU A 281 -10.11 7.28 16.96
C LEU A 281 -9.73 7.17 18.45
N ARG A 282 -10.31 8.01 19.32
CA ARG A 282 -10.02 7.98 20.77
C ARG A 282 -10.55 6.71 21.44
N THR A 283 -11.63 6.14 20.93
CA THR A 283 -12.28 4.96 21.48
C THR A 283 -11.45 3.71 21.21
N VAL A 284 -11.03 3.50 19.96
CA VAL A 284 -10.39 2.23 19.55
C VAL A 284 -8.87 2.28 19.42
N SER A 285 -8.24 3.46 19.47
CA SER A 285 -6.79 3.63 19.28
C SER A 285 -6.14 4.52 20.35
N TYR A 286 -4.80 4.47 20.45
CA TYR A 286 -4.02 5.44 21.21
C TYR A 286 -3.51 6.62 20.36
N GLY A 287 -3.97 6.77 19.11
CA GLY A 287 -3.65 7.91 18.26
C GLY A 287 -2.65 7.57 17.17
N GLU A 288 -1.55 8.32 17.11
CA GLU A 288 -0.46 8.13 16.16
C GLU A 288 0.10 6.69 16.18
N TYR A 289 0.33 6.09 15.00
CA TYR A 289 0.67 4.66 14.85
C TYR A 289 1.81 4.19 15.75
N ASN A 290 2.87 4.99 15.89
CA ASN A 290 4.13 4.44 16.39
C ASN A 290 5.03 5.55 16.92
N HIS A 291 5.33 6.53 16.08
CA HIS A 291 6.16 7.67 16.43
C HIS A 291 5.43 8.95 16.02
N PRO A 292 5.52 10.06 16.78
CA PRO A 292 5.05 11.35 16.34
C PRO A 292 5.46 11.62 14.89
N TYR A 293 4.48 11.97 14.05
CA TYR A 293 4.65 12.31 12.64
C TYR A 293 4.99 11.15 11.70
N TYR A 294 4.88 9.90 12.14
CA TYR A 294 4.94 8.74 11.26
C TYR A 294 3.77 8.70 10.25
N SER A 295 2.59 9.07 10.75
CA SER A 295 1.29 9.04 10.08
C SER A 295 0.89 10.45 9.65
N LEU A 296 0.83 11.35 10.62
CA LEU A 296 0.28 12.70 10.44
C LEU A 296 1.10 13.57 9.47
N ARG A 297 2.41 13.32 9.29
CA ARG A 297 3.22 14.05 8.31
C ARG A 297 2.80 13.74 6.87
N ARG A 298 2.46 12.49 6.57
CA ARG A 298 2.00 12.09 5.23
C ARG A 298 0.64 12.69 4.91
N VAL A 299 -0.28 12.68 5.89
CA VAL A 299 -1.59 13.35 5.77
C VAL A 299 -1.39 14.84 5.48
N TRP A 300 -0.59 15.52 6.32
CA TRP A 300 -0.25 16.92 6.11
C TRP A 300 0.32 17.18 4.73
N ARG A 301 1.30 16.36 4.31
CA ARG A 301 2.02 16.58 3.07
C ARG A 301 1.09 16.52 1.87
N LEU A 302 0.26 15.47 1.78
CA LEU A 302 -0.69 15.34 0.70
C LEU A 302 -1.71 16.49 0.69
N PHE A 303 -2.22 16.91 1.85
CA PHE A 303 -3.08 18.09 1.95
C PHE A 303 -2.37 19.39 1.54
N SER A 304 -1.09 19.57 1.91
CA SER A 304 -0.31 20.76 1.57
C SER A 304 0.01 20.88 0.08
N ILE A 305 0.14 19.75 -0.63
CA ILE A 305 0.37 19.74 -2.08
C ILE A 305 -0.93 20.12 -2.82
N VAL A 306 -2.06 19.53 -2.42
CA VAL A 306 -3.33 19.67 -3.17
C VAL A 306 -4.13 20.91 -2.77
N ALA A 307 -3.91 21.46 -1.58
CA ALA A 307 -4.56 22.66 -1.09
C ALA A 307 -3.58 23.63 -0.40
N PRO A 308 -2.54 24.11 -1.11
CA PRO A 308 -1.55 25.03 -0.54
C PRO A 308 -2.18 26.32 0.01
N SER A 309 -3.32 26.77 -0.54
CA SER A 309 -4.05 27.95 -0.05
C SER A 309 -4.52 27.84 1.40
N ARG A 310 -4.61 26.62 1.93
CA ARG A 310 -5.05 26.35 3.31
C ARG A 310 -3.94 26.48 4.34
N GLU A 311 -2.68 26.51 3.91
CA GLU A 311 -1.51 26.71 4.77
C GLU A 311 -1.51 25.81 6.02
N PHE A 312 -1.86 24.52 5.87
CA PHE A 312 -1.85 23.58 6.99
C PHE A 312 -0.48 23.55 7.64
N SER A 313 -0.45 23.68 8.97
CA SER A 313 0.78 23.53 9.75
C SER A 313 1.24 22.07 9.69
N PRO A 314 2.53 21.77 9.46
CA PRO A 314 3.07 20.42 9.64
C PRO A 314 3.12 19.98 11.10
N TRP A 315 2.90 20.90 12.04
CA TRP A 315 3.02 20.71 13.47
C TRP A 315 1.65 20.76 14.14
N VAL A 316 1.35 19.74 14.95
CA VAL A 316 0.09 19.58 15.69
C VAL A 316 0.36 19.28 17.16
N GLU A 317 -0.67 19.44 18.00
CA GLU A 317 -0.57 19.26 19.44
C GLU A 317 -0.27 17.81 19.85
N ASP A 318 -1.03 16.84 19.31
CA ASP A 318 -0.91 15.43 19.66
C ASP A 318 -1.35 14.49 18.52
N GLY A 319 -1.23 13.18 18.75
CA GLY A 319 -1.67 12.11 17.85
C GLY A 319 -3.20 11.96 17.75
N PHE A 320 -3.97 12.87 18.36
CA PHE A 320 -5.43 12.94 18.25
C PHE A 320 -5.88 14.29 17.66
N THR A 321 -4.97 14.99 16.97
CA THR A 321 -5.22 16.29 16.34
C THR A 321 -6.51 16.32 15.51
N ARG A 322 -7.12 17.50 15.46
CA ARG A 322 -8.26 17.83 14.60
C ARG A 322 -7.89 18.85 13.51
N ASP A 323 -6.63 19.24 13.43
CA ASP A 323 -6.13 20.24 12.49
C ASP A 323 -6.18 19.76 11.04
N TYR A 324 -6.09 18.44 10.84
CA TYR A 324 -6.31 17.80 9.55
C TYR A 324 -7.74 17.22 9.54
N PRO A 325 -8.67 17.80 8.78
CA PRO A 325 -10.04 17.29 8.68
C PRO A 325 -10.08 15.92 8.00
N PHE A 326 -11.25 15.26 8.07
CA PHE A 326 -11.48 13.96 7.44
C PHE A 326 -11.12 13.99 5.94
N SER A 327 -11.65 14.97 5.21
CA SER A 327 -11.40 15.21 3.79
C SER A 327 -11.35 16.72 3.52
N ILE A 328 -10.81 17.10 2.35
CA ILE A 328 -10.70 18.50 1.92
C ILE A 328 -11.01 18.68 0.45
N GLN A 329 -11.55 19.84 0.07
CA GLN A 329 -11.55 20.27 -1.32
C GLN A 329 -10.13 20.67 -1.74
N PRO A 330 -9.57 20.12 -2.85
CA PRO A 330 -8.30 20.57 -3.39
C PRO A 330 -8.45 21.95 -4.07
N ASP A 331 -7.37 22.74 -4.10
CA ASP A 331 -7.37 24.08 -4.72
C ASP A 331 -7.62 24.01 -6.22
N GLN A 332 -7.18 22.92 -6.85
CA GLN A 332 -7.39 22.60 -8.26
C GLN A 332 -7.86 21.16 -8.39
N LYS A 333 -8.69 20.89 -9.41
CA LYS A 333 -9.08 19.54 -9.75
C LYS A 333 -7.85 18.71 -10.13
N LEU A 334 -7.85 17.44 -9.73
CA LEU A 334 -6.73 16.53 -9.91
C LEU A 334 -6.95 15.61 -11.12
N SER A 335 -5.88 15.35 -11.87
CA SER A 335 -5.82 14.26 -12.84
C SER A 335 -5.32 12.98 -12.18
N VAL A 336 -5.52 11.83 -12.84
CA VAL A 336 -4.90 10.57 -12.39
C VAL A 336 -3.37 10.65 -12.33
N ARG A 337 -2.76 11.47 -13.20
CA ARG A 337 -1.32 11.71 -13.19
C ARG A 337 -0.90 12.53 -11.97
N ASP A 338 -1.70 13.50 -11.54
CA ASP A 338 -1.42 14.23 -10.29
C ASP A 338 -1.43 13.27 -9.10
N VAL A 339 -2.38 12.33 -9.06
CA VAL A 339 -2.41 11.27 -8.03
C VAL A 339 -1.18 10.36 -8.11
N MET A 340 -0.73 9.96 -9.30
CA MET A 340 0.55 9.24 -9.46
C MET A 340 1.73 10.02 -8.87
N MET A 341 1.76 11.34 -9.07
CA MET A 341 2.81 12.20 -8.51
C MET A 341 2.72 12.36 -6.99
N LEU A 342 1.51 12.41 -6.41
CA LEU A 342 1.31 12.41 -4.96
C LEU A 342 1.92 11.17 -4.29
N MET A 343 1.72 9.99 -4.89
CA MET A 343 2.26 8.73 -4.37
C MET A 343 3.79 8.65 -4.40
N ARG A 344 4.47 9.53 -5.17
CA ARG A 344 5.93 9.53 -5.39
C ARG A 344 6.74 10.37 -4.40
N ASP A 345 6.06 11.04 -3.47
CA ASP A 345 6.63 12.12 -2.66
C ASP A 345 7.40 11.63 -1.41
N HIS A 346 8.49 12.33 -1.12
CA HIS A 346 9.36 12.19 0.06
C HIS A 346 9.57 13.54 0.76
N TYR A 347 8.53 14.39 0.76
CA TYR A 347 8.52 15.73 1.32
C TYR A 347 9.35 16.76 0.56
N GLU A 348 9.53 16.59 -0.75
CA GLU A 348 10.39 17.45 -1.56
C GLU A 348 10.03 18.94 -1.43
N GLY A 349 11.06 19.78 -1.24
CA GLY A 349 10.90 21.23 -1.11
C GLY A 349 10.43 21.72 0.27
N THR A 350 10.29 20.83 1.26
CA THR A 350 9.98 21.19 2.65
C THR A 350 11.21 21.07 3.55
N GLU A 351 11.10 21.44 4.83
CA GLU A 351 12.16 21.19 5.81
C GLU A 351 12.37 19.68 6.11
N PHE A 352 11.43 18.82 5.69
CA PHE A 352 11.45 17.37 5.88
C PHE A 352 11.95 16.60 4.64
N ASP A 353 12.38 17.30 3.60
CA ASP A 353 12.81 16.74 2.31
C ASP A 353 13.92 15.69 2.49
N LEU A 354 13.57 14.42 2.29
CA LEU A 354 14.50 13.31 2.48
C LEU A 354 15.59 13.23 1.40
N THR A 355 15.46 13.98 0.31
CA THR A 355 16.49 14.05 -0.73
C THR A 355 17.64 15.02 -0.39
N LYS A 356 17.56 15.69 0.78
CA LYS A 356 18.52 16.71 1.24
C LYS A 356 19.28 16.28 2.48
N GLY A 357 20.35 17.03 2.75
CA GLY A 357 21.14 16.91 3.97
C GLY A 357 22.10 15.73 3.97
N ILE A 358 22.84 15.59 5.07
CA ILE A 358 23.91 14.59 5.22
C ILE A 358 23.35 13.16 5.12
N ALA A 359 22.16 12.93 5.67
CA ALA A 359 21.53 11.61 5.67
C ALA A 359 21.17 11.10 4.27
N ALA A 360 20.98 11.99 3.30
CA ALA A 360 20.69 11.61 1.91
C ALA A 360 21.95 11.21 1.11
N GLY A 361 23.13 11.31 1.71
CA GLY A 361 24.39 10.99 1.05
C GLY A 361 24.77 12.00 -0.05
N PRO A 362 25.85 11.73 -0.80
CA PRO A 362 26.36 12.63 -1.84
C PRO A 362 25.38 12.83 -3.01
N PHE A 363 24.43 11.92 -3.19
CA PHE A 363 23.54 11.90 -4.36
C PHE A 363 22.06 12.00 -4.00
N GLY A 364 21.72 12.43 -2.79
CA GLY A 364 20.34 12.80 -2.42
C GLY A 364 19.36 11.65 -2.34
N ASN A 365 19.79 10.46 -1.91
CA ASN A 365 18.95 9.28 -1.77
C ASN A 365 17.96 9.46 -0.59
N PRO A 366 16.62 9.35 -0.80
CA PRO A 366 15.63 9.54 0.25
C PRO A 366 15.46 8.32 1.16
N ASN A 367 15.98 7.15 0.79
CA ASN A 367 15.79 5.94 1.57
C ASN A 367 16.49 6.04 2.93
N ARG A 368 15.82 5.58 3.98
CA ARG A 368 16.36 5.49 5.35
C ARG A 368 16.17 4.06 5.84
N CYS A 369 17.26 3.30 5.88
CA CYS A 369 17.21 1.97 6.49
C CYS A 369 16.85 2.13 7.97
N TYR A 370 15.77 1.49 8.41
CA TYR A 370 15.35 1.56 9.80
C TYR A 370 16.43 1.01 10.73
N GLY A 371 16.74 1.81 11.76
CA GLY A 371 17.61 1.46 12.85
C GLY A 371 16.83 1.11 14.12
N PRO A 372 17.54 0.80 15.22
CA PRO A 372 16.92 0.41 16.49
C PRO A 372 16.07 1.51 17.16
N ASN A 373 16.17 2.74 16.67
CA ASN A 373 15.45 3.89 17.20
C ASN A 373 14.20 4.24 16.36
N ASP A 374 14.09 3.72 15.15
CA ASP A 374 12.88 3.89 14.34
C ASP A 374 11.75 3.06 14.95
N GLY A 375 10.54 3.62 14.93
CA GLY A 375 9.38 2.95 15.49
C GLY A 375 9.22 1.55 14.90
N GLN A 376 9.05 0.54 15.76
CA GLN A 376 8.77 -0.83 15.37
C GLN A 376 7.41 -1.25 15.90
N GLY A 377 6.66 -2.00 15.09
CA GLY A 377 5.33 -2.54 15.43
C GLY A 377 4.19 -1.52 15.33
N ASP A 378 3.03 -1.97 15.80
CA ASP A 378 1.79 -1.20 15.93
C ASP A 378 1.84 -0.18 17.11
N VAL A 379 0.76 0.54 17.37
CA VAL A 379 0.58 1.55 18.43
C VAL A 379 1.03 0.97 19.77
N GLY A 380 2.28 1.32 20.10
CA GLY A 380 2.92 0.93 21.34
C GLY A 380 2.32 1.65 22.54
N ASN A 381 2.73 1.21 23.73
CA ASN A 381 2.39 1.89 24.98
C ASN A 381 2.66 3.39 24.84
N PRO A 382 1.65 4.29 24.98
CA PRO A 382 1.82 5.72 24.80
C PRO A 382 2.79 6.34 25.82
N ASN A 383 3.11 5.61 26.90
CA ASN A 383 4.07 6.02 27.92
C ASN A 383 5.50 5.52 27.65
N ARG A 384 5.77 4.89 26.50
CA ARG A 384 7.13 4.43 26.17
C ARG A 384 8.03 5.63 25.88
N GLU A 385 9.30 5.51 26.25
CA GLU A 385 10.31 6.49 25.87
C GLU A 385 10.50 6.43 24.34
N LEU A 386 10.38 7.58 23.68
CA LEU A 386 10.58 7.70 22.24
C LEU A 386 12.01 8.16 21.97
N LEU A 387 12.69 7.44 21.08
CA LEU A 387 13.99 7.84 20.54
C LEU A 387 13.79 8.55 19.20
N GLY A 388 14.79 9.30 18.74
CA GLY A 388 14.71 9.97 17.44
C GLY A 388 14.57 8.96 16.30
N ALA A 389 13.58 9.19 15.43
CA ALA A 389 13.27 8.38 14.25
C ALA A 389 13.29 9.23 12.98
N TRP A 390 13.41 8.57 11.82
CA TRP A 390 13.28 9.24 10.53
C TRP A 390 11.82 9.55 10.19
N GLU A 391 11.60 10.61 9.41
CA GLU A 391 10.31 10.85 8.77
C GLU A 391 9.99 9.68 7.83
N ARG A 392 8.76 9.19 7.87
CA ARG A 392 8.29 8.17 6.93
C ARG A 392 7.71 8.85 5.69
N PRO A 393 8.28 8.66 4.49
CA PRO A 393 7.74 9.22 3.26
C PRO A 393 6.48 8.48 2.77
N ILE A 394 5.77 9.08 1.81
CA ILE A 394 4.68 8.42 1.09
C ILE A 394 5.26 7.29 0.23
N SER A 395 6.25 7.61 -0.60
CA SER A 395 6.99 6.59 -1.35
C SER A 395 8.12 6.03 -0.50
N VAL A 396 7.94 4.84 0.06
CA VAL A 396 8.94 4.20 0.93
C VAL A 396 9.68 3.08 0.22
N PHE A 397 10.94 2.87 0.57
CA PHE A 397 11.85 1.96 -0.14
C PHE A 397 11.48 0.47 -0.08
N TYR A 398 10.55 0.11 0.78
CA TYR A 398 10.03 -1.24 0.96
C TYR A 398 8.57 -1.36 0.50
N CYS A 399 8.06 -0.38 -0.27
CA CYS A 399 6.78 -0.50 -0.95
C CYS A 399 6.82 -1.67 -1.93
N GLY A 400 5.94 -2.64 -1.75
CA GLY A 400 5.89 -3.83 -2.58
C GLY A 400 5.29 -3.54 -3.96
N TYR A 401 4.14 -2.86 -3.96
CA TYR A 401 3.51 -2.29 -5.14
C TYR A 401 2.56 -1.17 -4.72
N SER A 402 2.10 -0.40 -5.70
CA SER A 402 1.08 0.61 -5.54
C SER A 402 0.01 0.46 -6.62
N THR A 403 -1.22 0.81 -6.27
CA THR A 403 -2.36 0.79 -7.18
C THR A 403 -3.01 2.15 -7.22
N ILE A 404 -3.50 2.52 -8.40
CA ILE A 404 -4.42 3.64 -8.59
C ILE A 404 -5.59 3.10 -9.40
N CYS A 405 -6.73 2.98 -8.74
CA CYS A 405 -7.99 2.57 -9.31
C CYS A 405 -8.72 3.82 -9.81
N GLN A 406 -9.18 3.82 -11.05
CA GLN A 406 -9.94 4.91 -11.66
C GLN A 406 -11.27 4.38 -12.19
N GLY A 407 -12.39 4.96 -11.77
CA GLY A 407 -13.74 4.57 -12.20
C GLY A 407 -14.50 5.72 -12.86
N LYS A 408 -15.31 5.42 -13.89
CA LYS A 408 -16.07 6.39 -14.67
C LYS A 408 -17.53 5.97 -14.83
N THR A 409 -18.44 6.94 -14.77
CA THR A 409 -19.88 6.71 -14.94
C THR A 409 -20.36 6.82 -16.40
N ASP A 410 -19.56 7.41 -17.29
CA ASP A 410 -19.94 7.71 -18.68
C ASP A 410 -19.59 6.59 -19.66
N LEU A 411 -18.98 5.50 -19.19
CA LEU A 411 -18.60 4.33 -19.96
C LEU A 411 -19.09 3.04 -19.28
N PRO A 412 -19.37 1.96 -20.05
CA PRO A 412 -19.66 0.64 -19.48
C PRO A 412 -18.54 0.16 -18.55
N ASP A 413 -18.88 -0.58 -17.49
CA ASP A 413 -17.91 -1.00 -16.46
C ASP A 413 -16.61 -1.61 -17.00
N PRO A 414 -16.66 -2.54 -18.00
CA PRO A 414 -15.44 -3.13 -18.57
C PRO A 414 -14.47 -2.11 -19.18
N ILE A 415 -14.95 -0.93 -19.58
CA ILE A 415 -14.22 0.11 -20.32
C ILE A 415 -13.90 1.33 -19.44
N GLY A 416 -14.82 1.67 -18.54
CA GLY A 416 -14.72 2.84 -17.66
C GLY A 416 -13.71 2.65 -16.53
N GLY A 417 -13.59 1.42 -16.01
CA GLY A 417 -12.68 1.09 -14.92
C GLY A 417 -11.27 0.85 -15.43
N ILE A 418 -10.28 1.47 -14.78
CA ILE A 418 -8.86 1.28 -15.06
C ILE A 418 -8.10 1.10 -13.75
N LEU A 419 -7.43 -0.02 -13.60
CA LEU A 419 -6.42 -0.27 -12.57
C LEU A 419 -5.04 0.09 -13.11
N TRP A 420 -4.38 1.07 -12.51
CA TRP A 420 -2.99 1.39 -12.74
C TRP A 420 -2.12 0.72 -11.69
N VAL A 421 -1.17 -0.12 -12.11
CA VAL A 421 -0.27 -0.87 -11.23
C VAL A 421 1.13 -0.31 -11.33
N GLY A 422 1.71 0.11 -10.21
CA GLY A 422 3.13 0.40 -10.06
C GLY A 422 3.79 -0.69 -9.21
N LEU A 423 4.78 -1.40 -9.74
CA LEU A 423 5.49 -2.46 -9.01
C LEU A 423 6.74 -1.88 -8.32
N ASP A 424 7.01 -2.27 -7.08
CA ASP A 424 7.92 -1.58 -6.16
C ASP A 424 7.48 -0.12 -5.88
N LYS A 425 8.34 0.65 -5.21
CA LYS A 425 8.09 2.02 -4.76
C LYS A 425 7.64 2.98 -5.87
N PRO A 426 6.57 3.76 -5.63
CA PRO A 426 5.98 4.66 -6.62
C PRO A 426 6.99 5.61 -7.29
N SER A 427 7.94 6.09 -6.48
CA SER A 427 8.97 7.05 -6.87
C SER A 427 9.84 6.58 -8.03
N GLU A 428 10.10 5.27 -8.12
CA GLU A 428 10.95 4.66 -9.13
C GLU A 428 10.22 3.66 -10.05
N THR A 429 8.89 3.58 -9.97
CA THR A 429 8.08 2.70 -10.82
C THR A 429 7.39 3.42 -11.97
N LEU A 430 6.80 2.65 -12.88
CA LEU A 430 5.89 3.11 -13.92
C LEU A 430 4.49 2.57 -13.62
N PHE A 431 3.46 3.41 -13.70
CA PHE A 431 2.08 2.97 -13.53
C PHE A 431 1.52 2.38 -14.84
N ILE A 432 1.26 1.07 -14.85
CA ILE A 432 0.78 0.31 -16.01
C ILE A 432 -0.74 0.11 -15.93
N PRO A 433 -1.53 0.54 -16.94
CA PRO A 433 -2.99 0.44 -16.92
C PRO A 433 -3.50 -0.93 -17.37
N PHE A 434 -4.50 -1.43 -16.65
CA PHE A 434 -5.34 -2.58 -16.98
C PHE A 434 -6.81 -2.18 -16.86
N PHE A 435 -7.60 -2.45 -17.90
CA PHE A 435 -9.04 -2.18 -17.84
C PHE A 435 -9.77 -3.17 -16.94
N ALA A 436 -10.83 -2.75 -16.24
CA ALA A 436 -11.67 -3.63 -15.42
C ALA A 436 -12.26 -4.80 -16.21
N GLY A 437 -12.43 -4.62 -17.53
CA GLY A 437 -12.97 -5.61 -18.45
C GLY A 437 -12.01 -6.71 -18.91
N VAL A 438 -10.73 -6.68 -18.53
CA VAL A 438 -9.79 -7.74 -18.95
C VAL A 438 -10.25 -9.11 -18.44
N GLN A 439 -9.75 -10.16 -19.08
CA GLN A 439 -10.05 -11.56 -18.74
C GLN A 439 -8.86 -12.31 -18.15
N SER A 440 -7.68 -11.67 -18.15
CA SER A 440 -6.44 -12.20 -17.59
C SER A 440 -5.41 -11.07 -17.43
N LEU A 441 -4.35 -11.36 -16.68
CA LEU A 441 -3.15 -10.54 -16.61
C LEU A 441 -1.98 -11.24 -17.31
N PRO A 442 -0.96 -10.49 -17.75
CA PRO A 442 0.26 -11.08 -18.29
C PRO A 442 0.94 -11.99 -17.26
N GLN A 443 1.60 -13.03 -17.76
CA GLN A 443 2.24 -14.02 -16.90
C GLN A 443 3.31 -13.40 -16.00
N SER A 444 4.04 -12.38 -16.48
CA SER A 444 5.08 -11.65 -15.75
C SER A 444 4.62 -10.99 -14.43
N PHE A 445 3.32 -10.72 -14.28
CA PHE A 445 2.72 -10.15 -13.05
C PHE A 445 2.35 -11.22 -12.01
N SER A 446 2.18 -12.46 -12.46
CA SER A 446 1.86 -13.61 -11.60
C SER A 446 3.09 -14.48 -11.27
N GLN A 447 4.16 -14.39 -12.06
CA GLN A 447 5.44 -15.04 -11.78
C GLN A 447 6.32 -14.12 -10.92
N VAL A 448 6.00 -14.05 -9.63
CA VAL A 448 6.81 -13.27 -8.69
C VAL A 448 7.16 -14.14 -7.50
N ASP A 449 8.41 -14.60 -7.45
CA ASP A 449 9.02 -15.18 -6.25
C ASP A 449 10.02 -14.15 -5.72
N THR A 450 9.70 -13.52 -4.58
CA THR A 450 10.55 -12.51 -3.95
C THR A 450 11.83 -13.08 -3.35
N ALA A 451 11.95 -14.42 -3.24
CA ALA A 451 13.17 -15.08 -2.82
C ALA A 451 14.10 -15.46 -3.98
N GLN A 452 13.65 -15.36 -5.24
CA GLN A 452 14.41 -15.74 -6.42
C GLN A 452 14.34 -14.68 -7.52
N PHE A 453 15.46 -14.00 -7.77
CA PHE A 453 15.57 -13.03 -8.87
C PHE A 453 15.25 -13.69 -10.22
N SER A 454 14.37 -13.07 -10.99
CA SER A 454 14.00 -13.53 -12.33
C SER A 454 13.81 -12.35 -13.28
N ARG A 455 14.38 -12.46 -14.49
CA ARG A 455 14.13 -11.52 -15.60
C ARG A 455 12.74 -11.71 -16.22
N ASP A 456 12.06 -12.82 -15.94
CA ASP A 456 10.70 -13.07 -16.42
C ASP A 456 9.63 -12.41 -15.53
N SER A 457 10.04 -11.89 -14.36
CA SER A 457 9.15 -11.24 -13.41
C SER A 457 9.08 -9.74 -13.66
N ALA A 458 7.86 -9.22 -13.78
CA ALA A 458 7.62 -7.78 -13.89
C ALA A 458 8.12 -7.06 -12.63
N TRP A 459 7.82 -7.61 -11.44
CA TRP A 459 8.20 -6.98 -10.17
C TRP A 459 9.72 -6.82 -10.03
N TRP A 460 10.50 -7.85 -10.38
CA TRP A 460 11.97 -7.77 -10.34
C TRP A 460 12.53 -6.74 -11.33
N ALA A 461 11.86 -6.45 -12.44
CA ALA A 461 12.28 -5.39 -13.37
C ALA A 461 12.28 -4.03 -12.69
N PHE A 462 11.16 -3.69 -12.07
CA PHE A 462 11.00 -2.42 -11.35
C PHE A 462 11.87 -2.37 -10.10
N ASN A 463 11.90 -3.47 -9.34
CA ASN A 463 12.70 -3.55 -8.12
C ASN A 463 14.20 -3.41 -8.37
N PHE A 464 14.70 -3.99 -9.45
CA PHE A 464 16.10 -3.84 -9.84
C PHE A 464 16.44 -2.37 -10.13
N VAL A 465 15.64 -1.68 -10.95
CA VAL A 465 15.88 -0.26 -11.28
C VAL A 465 15.81 0.61 -10.03
N ALA A 466 14.81 0.40 -9.20
CA ALA A 466 14.58 1.14 -7.96
C ALA A 466 15.74 1.01 -6.95
N ASN A 467 16.35 -0.18 -6.87
CA ASN A 467 17.54 -0.42 -6.06
C ASN A 467 18.82 0.08 -6.70
N TRP A 468 18.99 -0.11 -8.01
CA TRP A 468 20.16 0.38 -8.75
C TRP A 468 20.26 1.91 -8.69
N ALA A 469 19.12 2.60 -8.72
CA ALA A 469 19.00 4.04 -8.53
C ALA A 469 19.74 4.56 -7.30
N ASN A 470 19.87 3.75 -6.23
CA ASN A 470 20.51 4.16 -4.99
C ASN A 470 21.99 4.55 -5.15
N LEU A 471 22.69 4.05 -6.18
CA LEU A 471 24.11 4.32 -6.43
C LEU A 471 24.38 5.79 -6.79
N ASN A 472 23.48 6.40 -7.55
CA ASN A 472 23.51 7.83 -7.87
C ASN A 472 22.08 8.35 -8.06
N TYR A 473 21.37 8.45 -6.93
CA TYR A 473 19.94 8.69 -6.91
C TYR A 473 19.53 9.93 -7.69
N LYS A 474 20.18 11.07 -7.45
CA LYS A 474 19.90 12.32 -8.16
C LYS A 474 19.95 12.19 -9.68
N ALA A 475 20.95 11.50 -10.22
CA ALA A 475 21.11 11.36 -11.67
C ALA A 475 20.15 10.31 -12.25
N MET A 476 20.09 9.13 -11.63
CA MET A 476 19.24 8.05 -12.12
C MET A 476 17.75 8.37 -11.96
N ARG A 477 17.33 9.09 -10.91
CA ARG A 477 15.95 9.55 -10.75
C ARG A 477 15.53 10.50 -11.86
N ALA A 478 16.45 11.33 -12.38
CA ALA A 478 16.16 12.18 -13.53
C ALA A 478 15.91 11.34 -14.80
N ASP A 479 16.73 10.31 -15.06
CA ASP A 479 16.50 9.40 -16.18
C ASP A 479 15.20 8.57 -15.99
N ILE A 480 14.89 8.13 -14.76
CA ILE A 480 13.63 7.46 -14.41
C ILE A 480 12.43 8.37 -14.68
N ALA A 481 12.48 9.64 -14.26
CA ALA A 481 11.40 10.61 -14.50
C ALA A 481 11.16 10.82 -16.01
N LEU A 482 12.21 10.85 -16.82
CA LEU A 482 12.07 10.93 -18.28
C LEU A 482 11.36 9.68 -18.86
N MET A 483 11.61 8.50 -18.30
CA MET A 483 10.95 7.26 -18.72
C MET A 483 9.49 7.20 -18.26
N GLN A 484 9.22 7.65 -17.02
CA GLN A 484 7.86 7.82 -16.48
C GLN A 484 7.06 8.78 -17.39
N ASP A 485 7.60 9.96 -17.68
CA ASP A 485 6.97 10.95 -18.57
C ASP A 485 6.71 10.37 -19.96
N LYS A 486 7.72 9.75 -20.57
CA LYS A 486 7.62 9.18 -21.93
C LYS A 486 6.48 8.18 -22.04
N TYR A 487 6.34 7.28 -21.07
CA TYR A 487 5.38 6.18 -21.17
C TYR A 487 4.03 6.52 -20.56
N GLU A 488 3.96 7.17 -19.40
CA GLU A 488 2.68 7.53 -18.77
C GLU A 488 1.91 8.56 -19.58
N LEU A 489 2.56 9.61 -20.11
CA LEU A 489 1.86 10.58 -20.97
C LEU A 489 1.33 9.92 -22.24
N LYS A 490 2.14 9.05 -22.85
CA LYS A 490 1.73 8.28 -24.04
C LYS A 490 0.54 7.38 -23.73
N MET A 491 0.51 6.72 -22.57
CA MET A 491 -0.63 5.88 -22.17
C MET A 491 -1.89 6.73 -21.92
N LEU A 492 -1.77 7.87 -21.24
CA LEU A 492 -2.87 8.80 -21.01
C LEU A 492 -3.46 9.36 -22.31
N GLU A 493 -2.63 9.60 -23.33
CA GLU A 493 -3.08 9.99 -24.66
C GLU A 493 -3.79 8.85 -25.42
N LEU A 494 -3.35 7.61 -25.24
CA LEU A 494 -3.89 6.44 -25.94
C LEU A 494 -5.17 5.89 -25.33
N ILE A 495 -5.35 6.00 -24.01
CA ILE A 495 -6.51 5.43 -23.30
C ILE A 495 -7.86 5.88 -23.91
N PRO A 496 -8.11 7.16 -24.19
CA PRO A 496 -9.38 7.57 -24.81
C PRO A 496 -9.63 6.93 -26.18
N VAL A 497 -8.57 6.67 -26.96
CA VAL A 497 -8.68 5.99 -28.27
C VAL A 497 -9.05 4.52 -28.09
N VAL A 498 -8.43 3.86 -27.12
CA VAL A 498 -8.73 2.45 -26.77
C VAL A 498 -10.15 2.34 -26.24
N GLN A 499 -10.56 3.23 -25.34
CA GLN A 499 -11.92 3.27 -24.79
C GLN A 499 -12.97 3.48 -25.86
N LYS A 500 -12.72 4.41 -26.80
CA LYS A 500 -13.62 4.65 -27.93
C LYS A 500 -13.76 3.41 -28.81
N THR A 501 -12.64 2.77 -29.16
CA THR A 501 -12.63 1.55 -29.98
C THR A 501 -13.36 0.41 -29.27
N ALA A 502 -13.08 0.21 -27.98
CA ALA A 502 -13.75 -0.79 -27.16
C ALA A 502 -15.26 -0.53 -27.06
N LEU A 503 -15.68 0.75 -26.93
CA LEU A 503 -17.09 1.13 -26.88
C LEU A 503 -17.82 0.83 -28.19
N GLU A 504 -17.19 1.10 -29.33
CA GLU A 504 -17.74 0.75 -30.66
C GLU A 504 -17.93 -0.77 -30.81
N ILE A 505 -16.97 -1.57 -30.35
CA ILE A 505 -17.06 -3.04 -30.34
C ILE A 505 -18.15 -3.51 -29.36
N TYR A 506 -18.17 -2.96 -28.15
CA TYR A 506 -19.08 -3.34 -27.05
C TYR A 506 -20.56 -3.19 -27.42
N GLN A 507 -20.90 -2.19 -28.24
CA GLN A 507 -22.26 -2.00 -28.76
C GLN A 507 -22.75 -3.17 -29.62
N SER A 508 -21.83 -3.95 -30.18
CA SER A 508 -22.13 -5.13 -31.01
C SER A 508 -21.89 -6.45 -30.26
N ASP A 509 -20.81 -6.54 -29.49
CA ASP A 509 -20.37 -7.75 -28.79
C ASP A 509 -19.52 -7.36 -27.58
N SER A 510 -20.05 -7.59 -26.37
CA SER A 510 -19.37 -7.26 -25.13
C SER A 510 -18.15 -8.14 -24.87
N ASP A 511 -18.18 -9.41 -25.28
CA ASP A 511 -17.08 -10.35 -25.05
C ASP A 511 -15.91 -10.02 -25.98
N LEU A 512 -16.18 -9.67 -27.23
CA LEU A 512 -15.16 -9.20 -28.16
C LEU A 512 -14.51 -7.89 -27.69
N ALA A 513 -15.27 -6.99 -27.06
CA ALA A 513 -14.71 -5.78 -26.47
C ALA A 513 -13.75 -6.11 -25.31
N ARG A 514 -14.11 -7.07 -24.44
CA ARG A 514 -13.25 -7.54 -23.36
C ARG A 514 -11.99 -8.25 -23.88
N GLU A 515 -12.11 -9.03 -24.94
CA GLU A 515 -10.95 -9.65 -25.61
C GLU A 515 -10.00 -8.58 -26.16
N TYR A 516 -10.54 -7.55 -26.83
CA TYR A 516 -9.76 -6.41 -27.31
C TYR A 516 -9.01 -5.70 -26.18
N LEU A 517 -9.70 -5.41 -25.06
CA LEU A 517 -9.09 -4.77 -23.89
C LEU A 517 -8.01 -5.65 -23.24
N THR A 518 -8.24 -6.96 -23.16
CA THR A 518 -7.27 -7.94 -22.64
C THR A 518 -6.01 -7.97 -23.49
N ASN A 519 -6.16 -8.03 -24.81
CA ASN A 519 -5.06 -8.04 -25.77
C ASN A 519 -4.26 -6.73 -25.72
N TYR A 520 -4.94 -5.58 -25.70
CA TYR A 520 -4.27 -4.28 -25.56
C TYR A 520 -3.48 -4.18 -24.26
N SER A 521 -4.13 -4.46 -23.12
CA SER A 521 -3.51 -4.33 -21.80
C SER A 521 -2.31 -5.27 -21.66
N THR A 522 -2.43 -6.50 -22.17
CA THR A 522 -1.35 -7.50 -22.12
C THR A 522 -0.15 -7.08 -22.96
N GLN A 523 -0.37 -6.66 -24.21
CA GLN A 523 0.71 -6.23 -25.09
C GLN A 523 1.40 -4.97 -24.57
N ASN A 524 0.63 -4.02 -24.03
CA ASN A 524 1.18 -2.82 -23.43
C ASN A 524 2.03 -3.14 -22.19
N ALA A 525 1.52 -3.97 -21.27
CA ALA A 525 2.22 -4.34 -20.06
C ALA A 525 3.55 -5.07 -20.34
N GLU A 526 3.53 -6.11 -21.18
CA GLU A 526 4.74 -6.87 -21.55
C GLU A 526 5.76 -5.98 -22.28
N PHE A 527 5.29 -5.08 -23.16
CA PHE A 527 6.16 -4.08 -23.80
C PHE A 527 6.85 -3.18 -22.76
N LEU A 528 6.11 -2.67 -21.78
CA LEU A 528 6.64 -1.76 -20.77
C LEU A 528 7.60 -2.47 -19.80
N VAL A 529 7.31 -3.71 -19.40
CA VAL A 529 8.22 -4.53 -18.60
C VAL A 529 9.54 -4.76 -19.35
N GLN A 530 9.47 -5.11 -20.64
CA GLN A 530 10.68 -5.28 -21.45
C GLN A 530 11.46 -3.96 -21.60
N GLU A 531 10.77 -2.84 -21.79
CA GLU A 531 11.41 -1.52 -21.86
C GLU A 531 12.05 -1.13 -20.52
N TRP A 532 11.47 -1.54 -19.39
CA TRP A 532 12.07 -1.32 -18.07
C TRP A 532 13.33 -2.16 -17.86
N TRP A 533 13.37 -3.40 -18.35
CA TRP A 533 14.60 -4.19 -18.39
C TRP A 533 15.67 -3.60 -19.31
N ASN A 534 15.27 -3.15 -20.50
CA ASN A 534 16.17 -2.46 -21.42
C ASN A 534 16.76 -1.19 -20.78
N PHE A 535 15.94 -0.49 -19.99
CA PHE A 535 16.37 0.68 -19.23
C PHE A 535 17.30 0.31 -18.08
N ALA A 536 17.04 -0.77 -17.35
CA ALA A 536 17.95 -1.31 -16.33
C ALA A 536 19.34 -1.58 -16.92
N ASP A 537 19.40 -2.26 -18.07
CA ASP A 537 20.67 -2.55 -18.75
C ASP A 537 21.39 -1.26 -19.19
N GLN A 538 20.65 -0.24 -19.60
CA GLN A 538 21.22 1.09 -19.90
C GLN A 538 21.77 1.78 -18.65
N LEU A 539 21.08 1.72 -17.52
CA LEU A 539 21.54 2.32 -16.26
C LEU A 539 22.83 1.67 -15.75
N ILE A 540 22.98 0.35 -15.91
CA ILE A 540 24.23 -0.36 -15.58
C ILE A 540 25.40 0.23 -16.35
N VAL A 541 25.27 0.34 -17.69
CA VAL A 541 26.36 0.86 -18.54
C VAL A 541 26.59 2.34 -18.34
N ARG A 542 25.51 3.12 -18.15
CA ARG A 542 25.57 4.58 -18.05
C ARG A 542 26.24 5.05 -16.77
N TYR A 543 26.11 4.30 -15.67
CA TYR A 543 26.58 4.70 -14.35
C TYR A 543 27.61 3.74 -13.74
N ASP A 544 28.26 2.95 -14.58
CA ASP A 544 29.28 1.97 -14.21
C ASP A 544 30.41 2.60 -13.38
N ASP A 545 30.81 1.92 -12.30
CA ASP A 545 31.90 2.33 -11.39
C ASP A 545 31.83 3.80 -10.89
N GLY A 546 30.63 4.37 -10.76
CA GLY A 546 30.43 5.76 -10.34
C GLY A 546 30.80 6.80 -11.41
N MET A 547 31.01 6.36 -12.64
CA MET A 547 31.24 7.18 -13.83
C MET A 547 29.92 7.54 -14.50
N PHE A 548 29.99 8.35 -15.56
CA PHE A 548 28.86 8.66 -16.43
C PHE A 548 29.22 8.45 -17.89
N SER A 549 28.51 7.55 -18.57
CA SER A 549 28.74 7.19 -19.97
C SER A 549 27.59 7.68 -20.86
N GLU A 550 27.86 8.63 -21.75
CA GLU A 550 26.92 8.95 -22.83
C GLU A 550 27.10 7.99 -24.01
N PRO A 551 26.05 7.74 -24.81
CA PRO A 551 26.17 6.92 -26.00
C PRO A 551 27.33 7.36 -26.89
N LYS A 552 28.25 6.43 -27.18
CA LYS A 552 29.45 6.62 -28.01
C LYS A 552 30.50 7.60 -27.45
N LYS A 553 30.42 7.99 -26.18
CA LYS A 553 31.48 8.76 -25.49
C LYS A 553 32.19 7.89 -24.45
N MET A 554 33.45 8.20 -24.16
CA MET A 554 34.16 7.58 -23.04
C MET A 554 33.50 7.98 -21.71
N ALA A 555 33.56 7.09 -20.72
CA ALA A 555 33.06 7.32 -19.37
C ALA A 555 33.71 8.57 -18.75
N GLN A 556 32.88 9.45 -18.19
CA GLN A 556 33.28 10.69 -17.54
C GLN A 556 33.25 10.53 -16.03
N GLN A 557 34.25 11.08 -15.33
CA GLN A 557 34.23 11.11 -13.88
C GLN A 557 33.16 12.08 -13.41
N VAL A 558 32.24 11.60 -12.58
CA VAL A 558 31.24 12.44 -11.90
C VAL A 558 31.85 13.01 -10.62
N GLY A 559 32.47 12.14 -9.82
CA GLY A 559 33.04 12.50 -8.51
C GLY A 559 31.96 12.82 -7.47
N TYR A 560 32.39 13.04 -6.22
CA TYR A 560 31.49 13.55 -5.20
C TYR A 560 31.29 15.07 -5.35
N PRO A 561 30.09 15.59 -5.08
CA PRO A 561 29.87 17.04 -5.05
C PRO A 561 30.76 17.74 -4.02
N GLN A 562 31.21 18.95 -4.33
CA GLN A 562 32.09 19.72 -3.44
C GLN A 562 31.48 19.92 -2.04
N GLU A 563 30.18 20.21 -1.97
CA GLU A 563 29.45 20.36 -0.70
C GLU A 563 29.55 19.12 0.18
N TRP A 564 29.49 17.91 -0.42
CA TRP A 564 29.69 16.66 0.30
C TRP A 564 31.14 16.51 0.76
N LEU A 565 32.10 16.83 -0.12
CA LEU A 565 33.52 16.77 0.24
C LEU A 565 33.89 17.71 1.39
N ASP A 566 33.28 18.90 1.45
CA ASP A 566 33.48 19.89 2.51
C ASP A 566 32.90 19.43 3.85
N LEU A 567 31.81 18.65 3.83
CA LEU A 567 31.23 18.02 5.01
C LEU A 567 32.03 16.80 5.51
N THR A 568 32.89 16.25 4.65
CA THR A 568 33.76 15.13 5.02
C THR A 568 35.18 15.62 5.31
N ASP A 569 35.98 14.77 5.96
CA ASP A 569 37.41 15.01 6.14
C ASP A 569 38.21 15.03 4.81
N TRP A 570 37.58 14.70 3.68
CA TRP A 570 38.25 14.54 2.39
C TRP A 570 38.65 15.87 1.73
N SER A 571 37.92 16.97 1.98
CA SER A 571 38.34 18.31 1.54
C SER A 571 39.75 18.67 2.05
N GLN A 572 40.21 18.01 3.12
CA GLN A 572 41.55 18.13 3.71
C GLN A 572 42.41 16.87 3.52
N GLY A 573 42.18 16.13 2.43
CA GLY A 573 42.93 14.92 2.08
C GLY A 573 44.45 15.12 2.07
N PRO A 574 45.24 14.04 2.09
CA PRO A 574 46.70 14.13 2.23
C PRO A 574 47.33 14.90 1.06
N THR A 575 47.91 16.06 1.36
CA THR A 575 48.66 16.88 0.40
C THR A 575 50.17 16.63 0.44
N THR A 576 50.64 15.83 1.41
CA THR A 576 52.04 15.43 1.53
C THR A 576 52.16 13.97 1.96
N TYR A 577 53.28 13.32 1.66
CA TYR A 577 53.59 11.96 2.12
C TYR A 577 53.84 11.87 3.64
N LYS A 578 53.93 13.00 4.35
CA LYS A 578 54.15 13.02 5.80
C LYS A 578 52.81 12.96 6.53
N LYS A 579 52.72 12.10 7.55
CA LYS A 579 51.56 12.04 8.45
C LYS A 579 51.40 13.41 9.14
N VAL A 580 50.32 14.11 8.82
CA VAL A 580 49.96 15.35 9.51
C VAL A 580 49.47 14.98 10.91
N ILE A 581 50.26 15.32 11.94
CA ILE A 581 49.84 15.16 13.33
C ILE A 581 48.92 16.33 13.66
N LYS A 582 47.60 16.16 13.51
CA LYS A 582 46.62 17.12 14.02
C LYS A 582 46.80 17.17 15.55
N ARG A 583 47.35 18.27 16.09
CA ARG A 583 47.32 18.53 17.53
C ARG A 583 45.87 18.80 17.89
N VAL A 584 45.24 17.88 18.63
CA VAL A 584 43.94 18.10 19.25
C VAL A 584 44.11 19.25 20.25
N GLN A 585 43.39 20.35 20.06
CA GLN A 585 43.23 21.41 21.05
C GLN A 585 41.95 21.19 21.83
#